data_AF-A0A1Y5EHV7-F1
#
_entry.id   AF-A0A1Y5EHV7-F1
#
_cell.length_a   1.000
_cell.length_b   1.000
_cell.length_c   1.000
_cell.angle_alpha   90.00
_cell.angle_beta   90.00
_cell.angle_gamma   90.00
#
_symmetry.space_group_name_H-M   'P 1'
#
loop_
_entity.id
_entity.type
_entity.pdbx_description
1 polymer ?
#
loop_
_entity_poly.entity_id
_entity_poly.type
_entity_poly.pdbx_seq_one_letter_code
_entity_poly.pdbx_strand_id
1 'polypeptide(L)'
;FIALAVASALYGDEGLILATLGAAILIPTINVFLVISMVSLHGQQDSTKKPKSLPSLLMKELFKNPLILAIMAGISVNLMGIEKVFLLTDITGILARATLPLVLLAVGASLRVQAFKGTGSLLVWSSLARLLVFPICIGIACTYLALDPLVSCVAILFGAVPTATSGYALAKQLGGNAPILSVFINVQTGLSVITLPLTMWIAQIWFGLTP
;
A
#
# COMPACT_ATOMS: atom_id res chain seq x y z
N PHE A 1 1.58 -4.91 -1.74
CA PHE A 1 2.41 -6.11 -1.99
C PHE A 1 2.42 -7.08 -0.81
N ILE A 2 2.74 -6.67 0.43
CA ILE A 2 2.63 -7.56 1.62
C ILE A 2 1.25 -8.21 1.71
N ALA A 3 0.17 -7.43 1.55
CA ALA A 3 -1.20 -7.96 1.55
C ALA A 3 -1.44 -9.01 0.45
N LEU A 4 -0.88 -8.85 -0.76
CA LEU A 4 -1.07 -9.81 -1.85
C LEU A 4 -0.34 -11.13 -1.54
N ALA A 5 0.88 -11.03 -1.01
CA ALA A 5 1.65 -12.20 -0.59
C ALA A 5 0.96 -12.96 0.54
N VAL A 6 0.48 -12.26 1.56
CA VAL A 6 -0.22 -12.88 2.70
C VAL A 6 -1.57 -13.46 2.26
N ALA A 7 -2.31 -12.78 1.36
CA ALA A 7 -3.56 -13.32 0.82
C ALA A 7 -3.33 -14.61 0.03
N SER A 8 -2.31 -14.64 -0.83
CA SER A 8 -1.91 -15.85 -1.56
C SER A 8 -1.47 -16.98 -0.62
N ALA A 9 -0.74 -16.66 0.45
CA ALA A 9 -0.25 -17.66 1.40
C ALA A 9 -1.37 -18.23 2.27
N LEU A 10 -2.36 -17.43 2.67
CA LEU A 10 -3.44 -17.85 3.57
C LEU A 10 -4.66 -18.43 2.85
N TYR A 11 -4.95 -17.95 1.64
CA TYR A 11 -6.21 -18.24 0.95
C TYR A 11 -6.02 -18.71 -0.50
N GLY A 12 -4.79 -19.03 -0.90
CA GLY A 12 -4.47 -19.55 -2.22
C GLY A 12 -4.80 -18.57 -3.37
N ASP A 13 -5.18 -19.14 -4.51
CA ASP A 13 -5.45 -18.37 -5.73
C ASP A 13 -6.67 -17.45 -5.59
N GLU A 14 -7.71 -17.89 -4.88
CA GLU A 14 -8.92 -17.09 -4.66
C GLU A 14 -8.63 -15.80 -3.88
N GLY A 15 -7.86 -15.92 -2.78
CA GLY A 15 -7.42 -14.75 -2.02
C GLY A 15 -6.51 -13.82 -2.83
N LEU A 16 -5.65 -14.38 -3.69
CA LEU A 16 -4.80 -13.60 -4.58
C LEU A 16 -5.64 -12.82 -5.60
N ILE A 17 -6.68 -13.42 -6.18
CA ILE A 17 -7.60 -12.75 -7.12
C ILE A 17 -8.29 -11.58 -6.43
N LEU A 18 -8.89 -11.81 -5.25
CA LEU A 18 -9.55 -10.74 -4.50
C LEU A 18 -8.57 -9.63 -4.10
N ALA A 19 -7.36 -9.99 -3.66
CA ALA A 19 -6.36 -9.02 -3.27
C ALA A 19 -5.81 -8.21 -4.45
N THR A 20 -5.63 -8.84 -5.62
CA THR A 20 -5.19 -8.13 -6.83
C THR A 20 -6.26 -7.17 -7.33
N LEU A 21 -7.54 -7.57 -7.31
CA LEU A 21 -8.67 -6.67 -7.63
C LEU A 21 -8.71 -5.47 -6.68
N GLY A 22 -8.65 -5.71 -5.37
CA GLY A 22 -8.60 -4.64 -4.37
C GLY A 22 -7.40 -3.71 -4.59
N ALA A 23 -6.22 -4.27 -4.81
CA ALA A 23 -4.99 -3.52 -5.07
C ALA A 23 -5.07 -2.68 -6.36
N ALA A 24 -5.68 -3.21 -7.43
CA ALA A 24 -5.83 -2.49 -8.70
C ALA A 24 -6.62 -1.19 -8.54
N ILE A 25 -7.55 -1.11 -7.59
CA ILE A 25 -8.35 0.08 -7.29
C ILE A 25 -7.66 0.96 -6.22
N LEU A 26 -7.23 0.35 -5.12
CA LEU A 26 -6.67 1.05 -3.97
C LEU A 26 -5.33 1.73 -4.28
N ILE A 27 -4.42 1.06 -4.98
CA ILE A 27 -3.07 1.58 -5.24
C ILE A 27 -3.11 2.90 -6.04
N PRO A 28 -3.78 2.99 -7.21
CA PRO A 28 -3.86 4.25 -7.93
C PRO A 28 -4.57 5.33 -7.12
N THR A 29 -5.69 5.01 -6.46
CA THR A 29 -6.46 5.98 -5.65
C THR A 29 -5.60 6.58 -4.54
N ILE A 30 -4.89 5.75 -3.78
CA ILE A 30 -3.99 6.20 -2.71
C ILE A 30 -2.85 7.03 -3.29
N ASN A 31 -2.25 6.60 -4.41
CA ASN A 31 -1.14 7.32 -5.02
C ASN A 31 -1.55 8.72 -5.49
N VAL A 32 -2.73 8.85 -6.12
CA VAL A 32 -3.29 10.14 -6.52
C VAL A 32 -3.54 11.03 -5.29
N PHE A 33 -4.17 10.48 -4.24
CA PHE A 33 -4.40 11.21 -2.98
C PHE A 33 -3.08 11.70 -2.35
N LEU A 34 -2.06 10.85 -2.30
CA LEU A 34 -0.74 11.20 -1.77
C LEU A 34 -0.09 12.34 -2.55
N VAL A 35 -0.11 12.28 -3.89
CA VAL A 35 0.45 13.34 -4.74
C VAL A 35 -0.30 14.66 -4.51
N ILE A 36 -1.64 14.64 -4.49
CA ILE A 36 -2.46 15.83 -4.25
C ILE A 36 -2.16 16.43 -2.87
N SER A 37 -2.17 15.60 -1.82
CA SER A 37 -1.93 16.03 -0.44
C SER A 37 -0.52 16.61 -0.27
N MET A 38 0.51 15.93 -0.78
CA MET A 38 1.89 16.42 -0.71
C MET A 38 2.10 17.72 -1.47
N VAL A 39 1.60 17.83 -2.71
CA VAL A 39 1.75 19.06 -3.50
C VAL A 39 0.94 20.21 -2.88
N SER A 40 -0.24 19.94 -2.31
CA SER A 40 -1.04 20.95 -1.63
C SER A 40 -0.39 21.46 -0.33
N LEU A 41 0.31 20.60 0.40
CA LEU A 41 0.90 20.95 1.71
C LEU A 41 2.36 21.43 1.61
N HIS A 42 3.13 20.94 0.63
CA HIS A 42 4.58 21.19 0.53
C HIS A 42 5.02 21.71 -0.85
N GLY A 43 4.14 21.71 -1.87
CA GLY A 43 4.47 22.17 -3.23
C GLY A 43 4.74 23.67 -3.37
N GLN A 44 4.62 24.46 -2.30
CA GLN A 44 4.91 25.89 -2.27
C GLN A 44 6.29 26.23 -1.66
N GLN A 45 7.09 25.25 -1.23
CA GLN A 45 8.33 25.54 -0.49
C GLN A 45 9.49 26.08 -1.35
N ASP A 46 9.33 26.18 -2.68
CA ASP A 46 10.32 26.80 -3.55
C ASP A 46 10.01 28.29 -3.76
N SER A 47 10.31 29.10 -2.74
CA SER A 47 10.12 30.56 -2.68
C SER A 47 10.92 31.38 -3.71
N THR A 48 11.51 30.77 -4.76
CA THR A 48 12.46 31.45 -5.64
C THR A 48 12.08 31.52 -7.12
N LYS A 49 10.98 30.87 -7.56
CA LYS A 49 10.56 30.93 -8.98
C LYS A 49 9.05 31.12 -9.10
N LYS A 50 8.68 32.06 -9.99
CA LYS A 50 7.33 32.55 -10.35
C LYS A 50 6.16 31.61 -9.96
N PRO A 51 5.03 32.14 -9.46
CA PRO A 51 3.88 31.34 -9.04
C PRO A 51 3.37 30.52 -10.23
N LYS A 52 3.76 29.25 -10.29
CA LYS A 52 3.15 28.29 -11.22
C LYS A 52 1.83 27.87 -10.60
N SER A 53 0.76 27.95 -11.39
CA SER A 53 -0.56 27.50 -10.97
C SER A 53 -0.45 26.08 -10.40
N LEU A 54 -1.00 25.88 -9.20
CA LEU A 54 -1.13 24.59 -8.51
C LEU A 54 -1.46 23.42 -9.46
N PRO A 55 -2.40 23.55 -10.42
CA PRO A 55 -2.70 22.48 -11.38
C PRO A 55 -1.53 22.08 -12.29
N SER A 56 -0.65 23.00 -12.67
CA SER A 56 0.49 22.67 -13.55
C SER A 56 1.60 21.89 -12.84
N LEU A 57 1.81 22.17 -11.54
CA LEU A 57 2.73 21.42 -10.69
C LEU A 57 2.18 20.02 -10.41
N LEU A 58 0.88 19.93 -10.10
CA LEU A 58 0.18 18.65 -9.92
C LEU A 58 0.28 17.76 -11.15
N MET A 59 -0.04 18.30 -12.34
CA MET A 59 0.09 17.53 -13.59
C MET A 59 1.53 17.07 -13.81
N LYS A 60 2.52 17.94 -13.63
CA LYS A 60 3.92 17.59 -13.85
C LYS A 60 4.40 16.46 -12.92
N GLU A 61 4.01 16.48 -11.65
CA GLU A 61 4.37 15.44 -10.68
C GLU A 61 3.59 14.14 -10.92
N LEU A 62 2.32 14.20 -11.32
CA LEU A 62 1.55 13.02 -11.73
C LEU A 62 2.17 12.33 -12.94
N PHE A 63 2.53 13.08 -13.99
CA PHE A 63 3.15 12.56 -15.21
C PHE A 63 4.58 12.06 -14.99
N LYS A 64 5.26 12.49 -13.91
CA LYS A 64 6.57 11.96 -13.53
C LYS A 64 6.50 10.70 -12.69
N ASN A 65 5.33 10.34 -12.16
CA ASN A 65 5.19 9.18 -11.29
C ASN A 65 5.15 7.90 -12.14
N PRO A 66 6.22 7.08 -12.13
CA PRO A 66 6.32 5.90 -12.99
C PRO A 66 5.22 4.87 -12.69
N LEU A 67 4.67 4.88 -11.48
CA LEU A 67 3.58 3.98 -11.08
C LEU A 67 2.27 4.36 -11.79
N ILE A 68 1.97 5.66 -11.90
CA ILE A 68 0.77 6.14 -12.60
C ILE A 68 0.88 5.83 -14.10
N LEU A 69 2.04 6.13 -14.69
CA LEU A 69 2.30 5.84 -16.11
C LEU A 69 2.16 4.34 -16.42
N ALA A 70 2.68 3.47 -15.55
CA ALA A 70 2.56 2.02 -15.73
C ALA A 70 1.09 1.55 -15.66
N ILE A 71 0.32 2.06 -14.70
CA ILE A 71 -1.12 1.73 -14.59
C ILE A 71 -1.89 2.23 -15.82
N MET A 72 -1.65 3.48 -16.25
CA MET A 72 -2.29 4.05 -17.43
C MET A 72 -1.96 3.27 -18.71
N ALA A 73 -0.70 2.84 -18.87
CA ALA A 73 -0.30 1.99 -19.99
C ALA A 73 -1.03 0.64 -19.96
N GLY A 74 -1.09 -0.02 -18.79
CA GLY A 74 -1.80 -1.29 -18.63
C GLY A 74 -3.31 -1.18 -18.94
N ILE A 75 -3.97 -0.13 -18.45
CA ILE A 75 -5.39 0.14 -18.74
C ILE A 75 -5.59 0.43 -20.23
N SER A 76 -4.70 1.21 -20.85
CA SER A 76 -4.80 1.53 -22.28
C SER A 76 -4.74 0.28 -23.15
N VAL A 77 -3.83 -0.65 -22.84
CA VAL A 77 -3.73 -1.95 -23.53
C VAL A 77 -4.98 -2.79 -23.31
N ASN A 78 -5.51 -2.83 -22.09
CA ASN A 78 -6.74 -3.56 -21.76
C ASN A 78 -7.96 -3.02 -22.53
N LEU A 79 -8.10 -1.70 -22.64
CA LEU A 79 -9.19 -1.05 -23.38
C LEU A 79 -9.11 -1.26 -24.90
N MET A 80 -7.91 -1.44 -25.44
CA MET A 80 -7.72 -1.79 -26.85
C MET A 80 -8.12 -3.24 -27.18
N GLY A 81 -8.49 -4.06 -26.18
CA GLY A 81 -8.83 -5.47 -26.37
C GLY A 81 -7.61 -6.34 -26.73
N ILE A 82 -6.39 -5.83 -26.52
CA ILE A 82 -5.16 -6.56 -26.83
C ILE A 82 -4.88 -7.50 -25.65
N GLU A 83 -5.31 -8.75 -25.76
CA GLU A 83 -5.10 -9.76 -24.72
C GLU A 83 -3.61 -10.09 -24.52
N LYS A 84 -2.83 -10.07 -25.60
CA LYS A 84 -1.40 -10.40 -25.55
C LYS A 84 -0.59 -9.43 -26.38
N VAL A 85 0.25 -8.64 -25.70
CA VAL A 85 1.30 -7.86 -26.37
C VAL A 85 2.48 -8.80 -26.56
N PHE A 86 2.89 -8.99 -27.82
CA PHE A 86 3.93 -9.94 -28.20
C PHE A 86 5.16 -9.84 -27.27
N LEU A 87 5.55 -10.97 -26.66
CA LEU A 87 6.61 -11.14 -25.64
C LEU A 87 6.42 -10.38 -24.31
N LEU A 88 5.86 -9.18 -24.33
CA LEU A 88 5.68 -8.31 -23.17
C LEU A 88 4.79 -8.93 -22.09
N THR A 89 3.69 -9.57 -22.46
CA THR A 89 2.79 -10.22 -21.49
C THR A 89 3.51 -11.36 -20.74
N ASP A 90 4.32 -12.17 -21.43
CA ASP A 90 5.02 -13.30 -20.81
C ASP A 90 6.16 -12.82 -19.90
N ILE A 91 6.94 -11.84 -20.36
CA ILE A 91 8.04 -11.24 -19.58
C ILE A 91 7.50 -10.55 -18.31
N THR A 92 6.45 -9.74 -18.45
CA THR A 92 5.84 -9.04 -17.31
C THR A 92 5.16 -10.01 -16.36
N GLY A 93 4.56 -11.10 -16.84
CA GLY A 93 4.01 -12.17 -16.01
C GLY A 93 5.08 -12.85 -15.15
N ILE A 94 6.23 -13.18 -15.73
CA ILE A 94 7.37 -13.74 -14.98
C ILE A 94 7.86 -12.75 -13.93
N LEU A 95 8.03 -11.48 -14.31
CA LEU A 95 8.49 -10.43 -13.40
C LEU A 95 7.50 -10.21 -12.25
N ALA A 96 6.20 -10.20 -12.52
CA ALA A 96 5.15 -10.06 -11.52
C ALA A 96 5.20 -11.20 -10.48
N ARG A 97 5.34 -12.45 -10.95
CA ARG A 97 5.48 -13.63 -10.07
C ARG A 97 6.75 -13.57 -9.22
N ALA A 98 7.87 -13.12 -9.80
CA ALA A 98 9.13 -12.95 -9.08
C ALA A 98 9.10 -11.77 -8.09
N THR A 99 8.28 -10.76 -8.34
CA THR A 99 8.20 -9.55 -7.50
C THR A 99 7.63 -9.84 -6.12
N LEU A 100 6.65 -10.74 -6.00
CA LEU A 100 6.08 -11.11 -4.69
C LEU A 100 7.14 -11.60 -3.69
N PRO A 101 7.94 -12.66 -3.97
CA PRO A 101 8.97 -13.13 -3.04
C PRO A 101 10.11 -12.12 -2.87
N LEU A 102 10.52 -11.40 -3.93
CA LEU A 102 11.54 -10.35 -3.82
C LEU A 102 11.14 -9.22 -2.88
N VAL A 103 9.88 -8.78 -2.94
CA VAL A 103 9.37 -7.74 -2.04
C VAL A 103 9.31 -8.25 -0.61
N LEU A 104 8.92 -9.51 -0.37
CA LEU A 104 8.95 -10.08 0.98
C LEU A 104 10.38 -10.14 1.55
N LEU A 105 11.35 -10.58 0.75
CA LEU A 105 12.76 -10.58 1.15
C LEU A 105 13.27 -9.16 1.42
N ALA A 106 12.93 -8.20 0.56
CA ALA A 106 13.32 -6.79 0.73
C ALA A 106 12.69 -6.17 1.99
N VAL A 107 11.42 -6.48 2.28
CA VAL A 107 10.74 -6.06 3.51
C VAL A 107 11.46 -6.65 4.73
N GLY A 108 11.76 -7.95 4.72
CA GLY A 108 12.53 -8.61 5.78
C GLY A 108 13.92 -7.99 5.98
N ALA A 109 14.65 -7.70 4.90
CA ALA A 109 15.97 -7.08 4.95
C ALA A 109 15.92 -5.59 5.37
N SER A 110 14.81 -4.90 5.11
CA SER A 110 14.62 -3.49 5.48
C SER A 110 14.37 -3.27 6.99
N LEU A 111 14.03 -4.33 7.73
CA LEU A 111 13.86 -4.32 9.18
C LEU A 111 15.19 -4.01 9.87
N ARG A 112 15.45 -2.72 10.09
CA ARG A 112 16.58 -2.25 10.90
C ARG A 112 16.12 -2.04 12.33
N VAL A 113 16.79 -2.71 13.26
CA VAL A 113 16.65 -2.46 14.70
C VAL A 113 17.35 -1.14 15.01
N GLN A 114 16.69 -0.01 14.73
CA GLN A 114 17.22 1.31 15.04
C GLN A 114 16.84 1.70 16.47
N ALA A 115 17.84 2.10 17.26
CA ALA A 115 17.65 2.62 18.61
C ALA A 115 16.83 3.92 18.58
N PHE A 116 15.72 3.93 19.31
CA PHE A 116 14.75 5.01 19.33
C PHE A 116 15.28 6.23 20.11
N LYS A 117 15.31 7.41 19.49
CA LYS A 117 15.53 8.68 20.19
C LYS A 117 14.49 9.71 19.76
N GLY A 118 13.48 9.97 20.60
CA GLY A 118 12.83 11.28 20.66
C GLY A 118 11.41 11.50 20.13
N THR A 119 10.60 10.50 19.77
CA THR A 119 9.19 10.75 19.34
C THR A 119 8.24 9.57 19.60
N GLY A 120 8.40 8.89 20.73
CA GLY A 120 7.74 7.62 21.02
C GLY A 120 6.20 7.68 21.08
N SER A 121 5.61 8.73 21.65
CA SER A 121 4.15 8.79 21.86
C SER A 121 3.35 8.89 20.56
N LEU A 122 3.72 9.78 19.64
CA LEU A 122 3.03 9.95 18.35
C LEU A 122 3.13 8.70 17.49
N LEU A 123 4.30 8.04 17.51
CA LEU A 123 4.54 6.79 16.81
C LEU A 123 3.65 5.66 17.36
N VAL A 124 3.57 5.52 18.69
CA VAL A 124 2.74 4.51 19.34
C VAL A 124 1.28 4.73 18.99
N TRP A 125 0.76 5.95 19.15
CA TRP A 125 -0.64 6.26 18.83
C TRP A 125 -0.98 6.04 17.37
N SER A 126 -0.11 6.47 16.44
CA SER A 126 -0.34 6.28 15.01
C SER A 126 -0.28 4.80 14.61
N SER A 127 0.64 4.04 15.21
CA SER A 127 0.76 2.60 14.95
C SER A 127 -0.43 1.84 15.52
N LEU A 128 -0.91 2.22 16.71
CA LEU A 128 -2.10 1.63 17.32
C LEU A 128 -3.36 1.92 16.50
N ALA A 129 -3.54 3.18 16.09
CA ALA A 129 -4.66 3.57 15.23
C ALA A 129 -4.63 2.83 13.89
N ARG A 130 -3.44 2.70 13.28
CA ARG A 130 -3.30 2.04 11.97
C ARG A 130 -3.42 0.52 12.03
N LEU A 131 -2.79 -0.12 13.01
CA LEU A 131 -2.68 -1.59 13.09
C LEU A 131 -3.81 -2.25 13.87
N LEU A 132 -4.53 -1.51 14.72
CA LEU A 132 -5.67 -2.06 15.48
C LEU A 132 -6.99 -1.40 15.11
N VAL A 133 -7.08 -0.07 15.21
CA VAL A 133 -8.38 0.62 15.03
C VAL A 133 -8.88 0.47 13.60
N PHE A 134 -8.01 0.69 12.61
CA PHE A 134 -8.38 0.61 11.19
C PHE A 134 -8.88 -0.79 10.75
N PRO A 135 -8.20 -1.91 11.03
CA PRO A 135 -8.72 -3.24 10.68
C PRO A 135 -10.01 -3.60 11.44
N ILE A 136 -10.17 -3.15 12.70
CA ILE A 136 -11.42 -3.36 13.45
C ILE A 136 -12.58 -2.62 12.78
N CYS A 137 -12.39 -1.35 12.39
CA CYS A 137 -13.41 -0.59 11.66
C CYS A 137 -13.81 -1.28 10.35
N ILE A 138 -12.85 -1.83 9.62
CA ILE A 138 -13.13 -2.61 8.40
C ILE A 138 -13.94 -3.85 8.74
N GLY A 139 -13.55 -4.61 9.78
CA GLY A 139 -14.30 -5.79 10.21
C GLY A 139 -15.75 -5.47 10.57
N ILE A 140 -16.00 -4.39 11.31
CA ILE A 140 -17.35 -3.92 11.65
C ILE A 140 -18.14 -3.50 10.40
N ALA A 141 -17.49 -2.80 9.46
CA ALA A 141 -18.14 -2.41 8.21
C ALA A 141 -18.51 -3.65 7.37
N CYS A 142 -17.62 -4.64 7.29
CA CYS A 142 -17.84 -5.88 6.56
C CYS A 142 -18.99 -6.72 7.16
N THR A 143 -19.08 -6.80 8.50
CA THR A 143 -20.20 -7.48 9.16
C THR A 143 -21.52 -6.76 8.92
N TYR A 144 -21.54 -5.42 8.97
CA TYR A 144 -22.75 -4.64 8.69
C TYR A 144 -23.23 -4.77 7.23
N LEU A 145 -22.28 -4.87 6.29
CA LEU A 145 -22.56 -5.05 4.86
C LEU A 145 -22.87 -6.52 4.50
N ALA A 146 -22.81 -7.46 5.46
CA ALA A 146 -22.99 -8.89 5.24
C ALA A 146 -22.15 -9.44 4.08
N LEU A 147 -20.89 -8.98 3.98
CA LEU A 147 -19.97 -9.40 2.92
C LEU A 147 -19.56 -10.87 3.09
N ASP A 148 -19.18 -11.47 1.96
CA ASP A 148 -18.61 -12.81 1.95
C ASP A 148 -17.42 -12.93 2.94
N PRO A 149 -17.30 -14.04 3.68
CA PRO A 149 -16.24 -14.24 4.67
C PRO A 149 -14.83 -14.03 4.09
N LEU A 150 -14.56 -14.54 2.88
CA LEU A 150 -13.24 -14.46 2.27
C LEU A 150 -12.93 -13.02 1.85
N VAL A 151 -13.91 -12.34 1.26
CA VAL A 151 -13.80 -10.92 0.89
C VAL A 151 -13.55 -10.06 2.13
N SER A 152 -14.23 -10.35 3.24
CA SER A 152 -14.06 -9.64 4.52
C SER A 152 -12.67 -9.84 5.11
N CYS A 153 -12.15 -11.08 5.10
CA CYS A 153 -10.79 -11.37 5.53
C CYS A 153 -9.73 -10.66 4.67
N VAL A 154 -9.88 -10.64 3.35
CA VAL A 154 -8.97 -9.92 2.45
C VAL A 154 -9.06 -8.42 2.70
N ALA A 155 -10.24 -7.85 2.91
CA ALA A 155 -10.39 -6.43 3.24
C ALA A 155 -9.69 -6.06 4.57
N ILE A 156 -9.85 -6.87 5.62
CA ILE A 156 -9.16 -6.68 6.90
C ILE A 156 -7.64 -6.80 6.72
N LEU A 157 -7.17 -7.72 5.88
CA LEU A 157 -5.75 -7.85 5.56
C LEU A 157 -5.16 -6.56 4.96
N PHE A 158 -5.88 -5.89 4.06
CA PHE A 158 -5.47 -4.57 3.56
C PHE A 158 -5.46 -3.48 4.63
N GLY A 159 -6.29 -3.62 5.66
CA GLY A 159 -6.30 -2.75 6.83
C GLY A 159 -5.16 -3.00 7.81
N ALA A 160 -4.76 -4.26 7.96
CA ALA A 160 -3.79 -4.71 8.95
C ALA A 160 -2.32 -4.56 8.51
N VAL A 161 -2.07 -4.36 7.21
CA VAL A 161 -0.71 -4.14 6.70
C VAL A 161 -0.13 -2.78 7.11
N PRO A 162 1.20 -2.70 7.34
CA PRO A 162 1.86 -1.46 7.71
C PRO A 162 1.76 -0.39 6.61
N THR A 163 2.07 0.86 6.96
CA THR A 163 2.01 1.99 6.02
C THR A 163 2.87 1.75 4.78
N ALA A 164 2.36 2.17 3.61
CA ALA A 164 3.01 1.94 2.33
C ALA A 164 4.36 2.67 2.22
N THR A 165 5.38 1.94 1.76
CA THR A 165 6.74 2.45 1.52
C THR A 165 6.80 3.53 0.43
N SER A 166 5.83 3.55 -0.48
CA SER A 166 5.71 4.58 -1.54
C SER A 166 5.63 6.00 -0.98
N GLY A 167 5.06 6.19 0.22
CA GLY A 167 5.01 7.49 0.88
C GLY A 167 6.39 8.06 1.19
N TYR A 168 7.39 7.22 1.48
CA TYR A 168 8.77 7.67 1.74
C TYR A 168 9.43 8.25 0.49
N ALA A 169 9.31 7.55 -0.64
CA ALA A 169 9.86 8.03 -1.91
C ALA A 169 9.26 9.38 -2.29
N LEU A 170 7.94 9.52 -2.13
CA LEU A 170 7.23 10.77 -2.42
C LEU A 170 7.60 11.89 -1.45
N ALA A 171 7.71 11.60 -0.15
CA ALA A 171 8.16 12.56 0.85
C ALA A 171 9.57 13.09 0.54
N LYS A 172 10.47 12.21 0.11
CA LYS A 172 11.84 12.60 -0.28
C LYS A 172 11.86 13.47 -1.54
N GLN A 173 10.96 13.21 -2.50
CA GLN A 173 10.85 13.97 -3.75
C GLN A 173 10.22 15.35 -3.56
N LEU A 174 9.26 15.48 -2.65
CA LEU A 174 8.44 16.70 -2.50
C LEU A 174 8.76 17.51 -1.23
N GLY A 175 9.92 17.27 -0.60
CA GLY A 175 10.39 18.07 0.56
C GLY A 175 9.70 17.74 1.89
N GLY A 176 8.98 16.63 1.97
CA GLY A 176 8.40 16.13 3.23
C GLY A 176 9.46 15.54 4.18
N ASN A 177 9.06 15.25 5.41
CA ASN A 177 9.96 14.71 6.43
C ASN A 177 10.22 13.20 6.26
N ALA A 178 10.98 12.85 5.22
CA ALA A 178 11.33 11.48 4.88
C ALA A 178 12.05 10.71 6.01
N PRO A 179 12.96 11.31 6.80
CA PRO A 179 13.58 10.63 7.95
C PRO A 179 12.56 10.14 8.97
N ILE A 180 11.60 10.97 9.37
CA ILE A 180 10.55 10.56 10.31
C ILE A 180 9.71 9.44 9.70
N LEU A 181 9.28 9.58 8.45
CA LEU A 181 8.45 8.56 7.79
C LEU A 181 9.17 7.20 7.69
N SER A 182 10.48 7.19 7.46
CA SER A 182 11.27 5.95 7.44
C SER A 182 11.26 5.21 8.79
N VAL A 183 11.26 5.96 9.91
CA VAL A 183 11.17 5.38 11.26
C VAL A 183 9.79 4.76 11.47
N PHE A 184 8.72 5.46 11.08
CA PHE A 184 7.34 4.93 11.16
C PHE A 184 7.19 3.64 10.36
N ILE A 185 7.67 3.62 9.12
CA ILE A 185 7.60 2.44 8.25
C ILE A 185 8.35 1.28 8.88
N ASN A 186 9.59 1.47 9.34
CA ASN A 186 10.38 0.38 9.93
C ASN A 186 9.73 -0.20 11.19
N VAL A 187 9.21 0.67 12.07
CA VAL A 187 8.56 0.24 13.32
C VAL A 187 7.26 -0.51 13.02
N GLN A 188 6.40 0.05 12.17
CA GLN A 188 5.14 -0.59 11.81
C GLN A 188 5.38 -1.91 11.09
N THR A 189 6.41 -1.98 10.24
CA THR A 189 6.81 -3.23 9.57
C THR A 189 7.28 -4.26 10.60
N GLY A 190 8.09 -3.86 11.58
CA GLY A 190 8.51 -4.75 12.67
C GLY A 190 7.34 -5.23 13.54
N LEU A 191 6.46 -4.32 13.96
CA LEU A 191 5.24 -4.69 14.71
C LEU A 191 4.32 -5.59 13.89
N SER A 192 4.24 -5.37 12.58
CA SER A 192 3.38 -6.15 11.69
C SER A 192 3.73 -7.63 11.68
N VAL A 193 4.98 -8.02 11.99
CA VAL A 193 5.37 -9.43 12.12
C VAL A 193 4.51 -10.16 13.15
N ILE A 194 4.09 -9.49 14.22
CA ILE A 194 3.26 -10.07 15.28
C ILE A 194 1.79 -9.65 15.09
N THR A 195 1.52 -8.40 14.74
CA THR A 195 0.13 -7.92 14.66
C THR A 195 -0.61 -8.48 13.45
N LEU A 196 0.03 -8.67 12.28
CA LEU A 196 -0.66 -9.24 11.10
C LEU A 196 -1.18 -10.65 11.38
N PRO A 197 -0.36 -11.63 11.80
CA PRO A 197 -0.86 -12.97 12.09
C PRO A 197 -1.98 -12.98 13.13
N LEU A 198 -1.84 -12.16 14.17
CA LEU A 198 -2.83 -12.09 15.25
C LEU A 198 -4.15 -11.48 14.77
N THR A 199 -4.12 -10.41 13.99
CA THR A 199 -5.32 -9.81 13.39
C THR A 199 -6.00 -10.76 12.42
N MET A 200 -5.24 -11.46 11.58
CA MET A 200 -5.79 -12.43 10.63
C MET A 200 -6.41 -13.64 11.34
N TRP A 201 -5.78 -14.14 12.39
CA TRP A 201 -6.32 -15.23 13.20
C TRP A 201 -7.65 -14.84 13.86
N ILE A 202 -7.74 -13.62 14.44
CA ILE A 202 -9.00 -13.10 14.99
C ILE A 202 -10.05 -12.94 13.90
N ALA A 203 -9.68 -12.41 12.73
CA ALA A 203 -10.61 -12.22 11.62
C ALA A 203 -11.18 -13.55 11.10
N GLN A 204 -10.34 -14.58 10.97
CA GLN A 204 -10.75 -15.93 10.58
C GLN A 204 -11.76 -16.52 11.56
N ILE A 205 -11.52 -16.40 12.88
CA ILE A 205 -12.46 -16.85 13.91
C ILE A 205 -13.78 -16.07 13.82
N TRP A 206 -13.72 -14.75 13.62
CA TRP A 206 -14.91 -13.91 13.56
C TRP A 206 -15.81 -14.28 12.37
N PHE A 207 -15.22 -14.49 11.19
CA PHE A 207 -15.99 -14.81 9.99
C PHE A 207 -16.20 -16.31 9.76
N GLY A 208 -15.72 -17.17 10.68
CA GLY A 208 -15.92 -18.63 10.61
C GLY A 208 -15.12 -19.32 9.49
N LEU A 209 -14.10 -18.66 8.95
CA LEU A 209 -13.13 -19.25 8.02
C LEU A 209 -12.09 -20.01 8.86
N THR A 210 -12.36 -21.28 9.15
CA THR A 210 -11.33 -22.15 9.74
C THR A 210 -10.19 -22.39 8.74
N PRO A 211 -8.93 -22.48 9.20
CA PRO A 211 -7.79 -22.84 8.36
C PRO A 211 -7.91 -24.26 7.79
#